data_AF-A0A1G2BYT1-F1
#
_entry.id   AF-A0A1G2BYT1-F1
#
_cell.length_a   1.000
_cell.length_b   1.000
_cell.length_c   1.000
_cell.angle_alpha   90.00
_cell.angle_beta   90.00
_cell.angle_gamma   90.00
#
_symmetry.space_group_name_H-M   'P 1'
#
loop_
_entity.id
_entity.type
_entity.pdbx_description
1 polymer ?
#
loop_
_entity_poly.entity_id
_entity_poly.type
_entity_poly.pdbx_seq_one_letter_code
_entity_poly.pdbx_strand_id
1 'polypeptide(L)'
;MNLNKMSPVLVGFLQSVGVAIYCALVSLFFWSMGNNLDEPPQILGMATMLFLLVFSVAVCGTLVFGYPSYLMIGQNIKRALHILAYTLLFSILILGIVLLAIVL
;
A
#
# COMPACT_ATOMS: atom_id res chain seq x y z
N MET A 1 12.07 -12.10 -14.78
CA MET A 1 11.22 -11.25 -15.65
C MET A 1 12.01 -9.99 -15.98
N ASN A 2 12.25 -9.69 -17.27
CA ASN A 2 13.23 -8.68 -17.71
C ASN A 2 12.63 -7.26 -17.60
N LEU A 3 12.90 -6.56 -16.49
CA LEU A 3 12.26 -5.30 -16.07
C LEU A 3 12.72 -4.04 -16.85
N ASN A 4 13.62 -4.18 -17.83
CA ASN A 4 14.23 -3.05 -18.53
C ASN A 4 13.30 -2.40 -19.60
N LYS A 5 12.20 -3.07 -19.99
CA LYS A 5 11.30 -2.64 -21.07
C LYS A 5 9.92 -2.14 -20.65
N MET A 6 9.55 -2.19 -19.37
CA MET A 6 8.22 -1.75 -18.94
C MET A 6 8.19 -0.24 -18.66
N SER A 7 7.14 0.42 -19.12
CA SER A 7 6.96 1.85 -18.89
C SER A 7 6.83 2.10 -17.37
N PRO A 8 7.47 3.16 -16.84
CA PRO A 8 7.39 3.50 -15.40
C PRO A 8 5.95 3.70 -14.92
N VAL A 9 5.04 4.04 -15.83
CA VAL A 9 3.60 4.17 -15.60
C VAL A 9 2.94 2.82 -15.31
N LEU A 10 3.28 1.77 -16.05
CA LEU A 10 2.69 0.44 -15.86
C LEU A 10 3.08 -0.17 -14.51
N VAL A 11 4.32 0.08 -14.07
CA VAL A 11 4.81 -0.37 -12.77
C VAL A 11 4.11 0.39 -11.64
N GLY A 12 3.98 1.72 -11.75
CA GLY A 12 3.25 2.52 -10.76
C GLY A 12 1.76 2.13 -10.65
N PHE A 13 1.11 1.84 -11.78
CA PHE A 13 -0.28 1.37 -11.80
C PHE A 13 -0.43 0.00 -11.15
N LEU A 14 0.43 -0.97 -11.46
CA LEU A 14 0.37 -2.29 -10.86
C LEU A 14 0.65 -2.24 -9.34
N GLN A 15 1.52 -1.32 -8.92
CA GLN A 15 1.86 -1.08 -7.52
C GLN A 15 0.69 -0.46 -6.75
N SER A 16 -0.01 0.54 -7.32
CA SER A 16 -1.19 1.13 -6.69
C SER A 16 -2.36 0.14 -6.61
N VAL A 17 -2.58 -0.67 -7.65
CA VAL A 17 -3.58 -1.77 -7.64
C VAL A 17 -3.23 -2.81 -6.59
N GLY A 18 -1.95 -3.20 -6.48
CA GLY A 18 -1.49 -4.15 -5.45
C GLY A 18 -1.73 -3.64 -4.03
N VAL A 19 -1.45 -2.37 -3.77
CA VAL A 19 -1.73 -1.74 -2.47
C VAL A 19 -3.23 -1.68 -2.19
N ALA A 20 -4.05 -1.33 -3.19
CA ALA A 20 -5.51 -1.28 -3.03
C ALA A 20 -6.11 -2.65 -2.68
N ILE A 21 -5.69 -3.71 -3.37
CA ILE A 21 -6.12 -5.09 -3.09
C ILE A 21 -5.67 -5.52 -1.69
N TYR A 22 -4.44 -5.20 -1.30
CA TYR A 22 -3.94 -5.53 0.03
C TYR A 22 -4.71 -4.81 1.14
N CYS A 23 -4.96 -3.50 0.99
CA CYS A 23 -5.78 -2.75 1.94
C CYS A 23 -7.21 -3.30 2.06
N ALA A 24 -7.82 -3.71 0.94
CA ALA A 24 -9.14 -4.34 0.96
C ALA A 24 -9.14 -5.68 1.72
N LEU A 25 -8.11 -6.52 1.51
CA LEU A 25 -7.91 -7.77 2.25
C LEU A 25 -7.74 -7.53 3.75
N VAL A 26 -6.91 -6.55 4.14
CA VAL A 26 -6.68 -6.19 5.54
C VAL A 26 -7.96 -5.64 6.18
N SER A 27 -8.73 -4.81 5.46
CA SER A 27 -10.03 -4.32 5.93
C SER A 27 -11.02 -5.45 6.19
N LEU A 28 -11.10 -6.43 5.28
CA LEU A 28 -11.95 -7.60 5.45
C LEU A 28 -11.51 -8.47 6.64
N PHE A 29 -10.20 -8.59 6.87
CA PHE A 29 -9.65 -9.26 8.03
C PHE A 29 -10.07 -8.56 9.34
N PHE A 30 -9.95 -7.24 9.43
CA PHE A 30 -10.41 -6.47 10.60
C PHE A 30 -11.91 -6.60 10.84
N TRP A 31 -12.73 -6.59 9.78
CA TRP A 31 -14.18 -6.78 9.88
C TRP A 31 -14.54 -8.18 10.40
N SER A 32 -13.90 -9.22 9.87
CA SER A 32 -14.09 -10.59 10.36
C SER A 32 -13.63 -10.75 11.81
N MET A 33 -12.52 -10.11 12.17
CA MET A 33 -11.96 -10.15 13.53
C MET A 33 -12.88 -9.46 14.54
N GLY A 34 -13.44 -8.29 14.19
CA GLY A 34 -14.39 -7.55 15.03
C GLY A 34 -15.73 -8.27 15.25
N ASN A 35 -16.17 -9.11 14.30
CA ASN A 35 -17.40 -9.88 14.43
C ASN A 35 -17.26 -11.22 15.18
N ASN A 36 -16.04 -11.76 15.31
CA ASN A 36 -15.83 -13.12 15.83
C ASN A 36 -15.04 -13.17 17.17
N LEU A 37 -14.55 -12.04 17.68
CA LEU A 37 -13.83 -11.99 18.96
C LEU A 37 -14.69 -11.33 20.03
N ASP A 38 -15.14 -12.13 20.99
CA ASP A 38 -15.66 -11.64 22.26
C ASP A 38 -14.60 -10.78 22.97
N GLU A 39 -15.03 -9.66 23.58
CA GLU A 39 -14.21 -8.56 24.11
C GLU A 39 -12.84 -9.00 24.68
N PRO A 40 -11.76 -8.90 23.90
CA PRO A 40 -10.43 -9.14 24.44
C PRO A 40 -10.04 -8.01 25.40
N PRO A 41 -9.13 -8.26 26.36
CA PRO A 41 -8.65 -7.22 27.27
C PRO A 41 -8.16 -6.00 26.47
N GLN A 42 -8.71 -4.82 26.78
CA GLN A 42 -8.65 -3.59 25.97
C GLN A 42 -7.22 -3.20 25.55
N ILE A 43 -6.23 -3.46 26.41
CA ILE A 43 -4.82 -3.16 26.16
C ILE A 43 -4.20 -4.12 25.13
N LEU A 44 -4.54 -5.42 25.19
CA LEU A 44 -4.03 -6.42 24.26
C LEU A 44 -4.63 -6.21 22.86
N GLY A 45 -5.91 -5.82 22.80
CA GLY A 45 -6.59 -5.46 21.56
C GLY A 45 -5.94 -4.25 20.86
N MET A 46 -5.66 -3.17 21.60
CA MET A 46 -5.01 -1.99 21.04
C MET A 46 -3.57 -2.28 20.58
N ALA A 47 -2.79 -3.04 21.36
CA ALA A 47 -1.42 -3.38 20.99
C ALA A 47 -1.35 -4.25 19.73
N THR A 48 -2.20 -5.27 19.63
CA THR A 48 -2.26 -6.16 18.46
C THR A 48 -2.75 -5.42 17.21
N MET A 49 -3.72 -4.51 17.34
CA MET A 49 -4.15 -3.62 16.25
C MET A 49 -2.99 -2.76 15.75
N LEU A 50 -2.24 -2.12 16.64
CA LEU A 50 -1.10 -1.27 16.26
C LEU A 50 0.02 -2.09 15.59
N PHE A 51 0.33 -3.28 16.10
CA PHE A 51 1.32 -4.16 15.47
C PHE A 51 0.90 -4.62 14.07
N LEU A 52 -0.37 -5.02 13.89
CA LEU A 52 -0.92 -5.37 12.59
C LEU A 52 -0.90 -4.18 11.62
N LEU A 53 -1.20 -2.99 12.11
CA LEU A 53 -1.16 -1.77 11.32
C LEU A 53 0.27 -1.43 10.88
N VAL A 54 1.25 -1.46 11.78
CA VAL A 54 2.67 -1.23 11.43
C VAL A 54 3.16 -2.29 10.45
N PHE A 55 2.79 -3.56 10.64
CA PHE A 55 3.14 -4.63 9.71
C PHE A 55 2.52 -4.40 8.32
N SER A 56 1.24 -4.02 8.26
CA SER A 56 0.55 -3.66 7.02
C SER A 56 1.21 -2.46 6.32
N VAL A 57 1.55 -1.41 7.07
CA VAL A 57 2.26 -0.24 6.55
C VAL A 57 3.66 -0.62 6.05
N ALA A 58 4.36 -1.54 6.73
CA ALA A 58 5.67 -2.03 6.28
C ALA A 58 5.56 -2.83 4.97
N VAL A 59 4.53 -3.66 4.81
CA VAL A 59 4.26 -4.39 3.55
C VAL A 59 3.92 -3.41 2.42
N CYS A 60 3.02 -2.46 2.66
CA CYS A 60 2.73 -1.41 1.68
C CYS A 60 3.97 -0.57 1.34
N GLY A 61 4.77 -0.23 2.35
CA GLY A 61 6.01 0.53 2.20
C GLY A 61 7.05 -0.23 1.36
N THR A 62 7.27 -1.51 1.62
CA THR A 62 8.18 -2.33 0.80
C THR A 62 7.64 -2.54 -0.60
N LEU A 63 6.32 -2.68 -0.77
CA LEU A 63 5.71 -2.81 -2.08
C LEU A 63 5.88 -1.52 -2.90
N VAL A 64 5.69 -0.34 -2.29
CA VAL A 64 5.82 0.99 -2.92
C VAL A 64 7.28 1.41 -3.14
N PHE A 65 8.16 1.17 -2.16
CA PHE A 65 9.55 1.63 -2.18
C PHE A 65 10.56 0.56 -2.63
N GLY A 66 10.20 -0.72 -2.69
CA GLY A 66 11.13 -1.81 -3.04
C GLY A 66 11.66 -1.72 -4.47
N TYR A 67 10.76 -1.46 -5.44
CA TYR A 67 11.16 -1.28 -6.84
C TYR A 67 11.99 0.00 -7.10
N PRO A 68 11.59 1.20 -6.61
CA PRO A 68 12.38 2.40 -6.82
C PRO A 68 13.72 2.38 -6.06
N SER A 69 13.81 1.75 -4.88
CA SER A 69 15.07 1.61 -4.14
C SER A 69 16.07 0.70 -4.88
N TYR A 70 15.60 -0.41 -5.47
CA TYR A 70 16.43 -1.25 -6.34
C TYR A 70 16.94 -0.50 -7.58
N LEU A 71 16.10 0.35 -8.19
CA LEU A 71 16.47 1.13 -9.38
C LEU A 71 17.43 2.29 -9.05
N MET A 72 17.39 2.80 -7.82
CA MET A 72 18.26 3.88 -7.33
C MET A 72 19.72 3.42 -7.18
N ILE A 73 19.94 2.15 -6.83
CA ILE A 73 21.28 1.54 -6.74
C ILE A 73 21.94 1.41 -8.13
N GLY A 74 21.13 1.30 -9.20
CA GLY A 74 21.60 1.25 -10.59
C GLY A 74 21.87 2.60 -11.27
N GLN A 75 22.09 3.67 -10.50
CA GLN A 75 22.38 5.06 -10.96
C GLN A 75 21.28 5.78 -11.77
N ASN A 76 20.06 5.22 -11.89
CA ASN A 76 18.94 5.84 -12.60
C ASN A 76 17.98 6.59 -11.65
N ILE A 77 18.53 7.45 -10.78
CA ILE A 77 17.80 8.14 -9.70
C ILE A 77 16.61 8.96 -10.23
N LYS A 78 16.77 9.64 -11.39
CA LYS A 78 15.70 10.42 -12.02
C LYS A 78 14.48 9.57 -12.40
N ARG A 79 14.70 8.32 -12.83
CA ARG A 79 13.64 7.39 -13.24
C ARG A 79 12.95 6.77 -12.03
N ALA A 80 13.71 6.46 -10.98
CA ALA A 80 13.18 5.99 -9.71
C ALA A 80 12.28 7.04 -9.03
N LEU A 81 12.72 8.32 -9.03
CA LEU A 81 11.95 9.43 -8.49
C LEU A 81 10.65 9.66 -9.27
N HIS A 82 10.70 9.54 -10.59
CA HIS A 82 9.51 9.67 -11.43
C HIS A 82 8.50 8.54 -11.16
N ILE A 83 8.96 7.30 -10.96
CA ILE A 83 8.07 6.19 -10.59
C ILE A 83 7.43 6.48 -9.23
N LEU A 84 8.21 6.86 -8.22
CA LEU A 84 7.68 7.19 -6.90
C LEU A 84 6.66 8.33 -6.93
N ALA A 85 6.97 9.41 -7.65
CA ALA A 85 6.09 10.57 -7.78
C ALA A 85 4.76 10.16 -8.41
N TYR A 86 4.79 9.32 -9.46
CA TYR A 86 3.56 8.81 -10.07
C TYR A 86 2.81 7.86 -9.14
N THR A 87 3.49 6.95 -8.42
CA THR A 87 2.83 6.07 -7.45
C THR A 87 2.16 6.87 -6.32
N LEU A 88 2.79 7.93 -5.81
CA LEU A 88 2.20 8.83 -4.81
C LEU A 88 1.00 9.60 -5.36
N LEU A 89 1.10 10.13 -6.57
CA LEU A 89 0.04 10.90 -7.22
C LEU A 89 -1.18 10.01 -7.51
N PHE A 90 -0.98 8.80 -8.03
CA PHE A 90 -2.05 7.81 -8.23
C PHE A 90 -2.67 7.35 -6.91
N SER A 91 -1.87 7.12 -5.85
CA SER A 91 -2.40 6.78 -4.53
C SER A 91 -3.28 7.90 -3.97
N ILE A 92 -2.89 9.17 -4.11
CA ILE A 92 -3.71 10.33 -3.72
C ILE A 92 -5.00 10.40 -4.53
N LEU A 93 -4.94 10.16 -5.85
CA LEU A 93 -6.10 10.16 -6.73
C LEU A 93 -7.10 9.06 -6.34
N ILE A 94 -6.62 7.84 -6.11
CA ILE A 94 -7.44 6.70 -5.66
C ILE A 94 -8.08 7.02 -4.30
N LEU A 95 -7.32 7.57 -3.36
CA LEU A 95 -7.83 7.95 -2.04
C LEU A 95 -8.90 9.04 -2.16
N GLY A 96 -8.69 10.04 -3.02
CA GLY A 96 -9.66 11.07 -3.33
C GLY A 96 -10.96 10.52 -3.93
N ILE A 97 -10.88 9.58 -4.87
CA ILE A 97 -12.05 8.92 -5.49
C ILE A 97 -12.83 8.12 -4.46
N VAL A 98 -12.14 7.34 -3.61
CA VAL A 98 -12.77 6.55 -2.54
C VAL A 98 -13.48 7.45 -1.54
N LEU A 99 -12.86 8.56 -1.11
CA LEU A 99 -13.50 9.52 -0.22
C LEU A 99 -14.75 10.15 -0.85
N LEU A 100 -14.68 10.53 -2.14
CA LEU A 100 -15.82 11.10 -2.86
C LEU A 100 -16.98 10.09 -2.96
N ALA A 101 -16.68 8.81 -3.18
CA ALA A 101 -17.67 7.73 -3.23
C ALA A 101 -18.31 7.38 -1.87
N ILE A 102 -17.65 7.70 -0.76
CA ILE A 102 -18.20 7.51 0.60
C ILE A 102 -19.06 8.72 1.01
N VAL A 103 -18.71 9.92 0.54
CA VAL A 103 -19.41 11.17 0.88
C VAL A 103 -20.67 11.39 0.03
N LEU A 104 -20.70 10.89 -1.21
CA LEU A 104 -21.86 10.97 -2.12
C LEU A 104 -22.88 9.86 -1.83
#